data_AF-A0A2E0ZLF0-F1
#
_entry.id   AF-A0A2E0ZLF0-F1
#
_cell.length_a   1.000
_cell.length_b   1.000
_cell.length_c   1.000
_cell.angle_alpha   90.00
_cell.angle_beta   90.00
_cell.angle_gamma   90.00
#
_symmetry.space_group_name_H-M   'P 1'
#
loop_
_entity.id
_entity.type
_entity.pdbx_description
1 polymer ?
#
loop_
_entity_poly.entity_id
_entity_poly.type
_entity_poly.pdbx_seq_one_letter_code
_entity_poly.pdbx_strand_id
1 'polypeptide(L)'
;MGTPLNLVHAAQRAGLGQLGKHGSLIHAEFGPMFRLAYVLTDLPLVVDEPVDIAVDDFCKLCQLCTRACPPGAIFGEKQWVRGELKWYVDFDKCVPYFNENMGCGICLAVCPYSQPGVAEGLVTKMLRRRERVKSPEDLDGSKHDAAEKIADFAD
;
A
#
# COMPACT_ATOMS: atom_id res chain seq x y z
N MET A 1 8.17 0.91 -26.33
CA MET A 1 7.21 -0.16 -26.65
C MET A 1 6.39 -0.41 -25.40
N GLY A 2 5.31 0.34 -25.22
CA GLY A 2 4.48 0.30 -24.01
C GLY A 2 3.35 -0.71 -24.17
N THR A 3 3.23 -1.62 -23.23
CA THR A 3 2.09 -2.52 -23.11
C THR A 3 0.79 -1.70 -23.06
N PRO A 4 -0.28 -2.08 -23.78
CA PRO A 4 -1.52 -1.29 -23.82
C PRO A 4 -2.26 -1.22 -22.47
N LEU A 5 -1.88 -2.09 -21.53
CA LEU A 5 -2.54 -2.23 -20.24
C LEU A 5 -1.58 -1.90 -19.08
N ASN A 6 -2.02 -1.03 -18.18
CA ASN A 6 -1.38 -0.88 -16.88
C ASN A 6 -1.77 -2.07 -15.99
N LEU A 7 -0.82 -3.00 -15.78
CA LEU A 7 -1.09 -4.23 -15.04
C LEU A 7 -1.55 -3.99 -13.60
N VAL A 8 -1.03 -2.99 -12.90
CA VAL A 8 -1.38 -2.74 -11.49
C VAL A 8 -2.85 -2.33 -11.39
N HIS A 9 -3.30 -1.42 -12.26
CA HIS A 9 -4.71 -1.03 -12.29
C HIS A 9 -5.63 -2.16 -12.74
N ALA A 10 -5.22 -2.97 -13.71
CA ALA A 10 -6.00 -4.13 -14.14
C ALA A 10 -6.15 -5.17 -13.02
N ALA A 11 -5.06 -5.48 -12.32
CA ALA A 11 -5.05 -6.43 -11.22
C ALA A 11 -5.87 -5.96 -10.02
N GLN A 12 -5.85 -4.66 -9.71
CA GLN A 12 -6.70 -4.08 -8.68
C GLN A 12 -8.19 -4.21 -9.03
N ARG A 13 -8.55 -4.00 -10.30
CA ARG A 13 -9.93 -4.18 -10.78
C ARG A 13 -10.39 -5.63 -10.75
N ALA A 14 -9.47 -6.57 -10.99
CA ALA A 14 -9.71 -8.01 -10.92
C ALA A 14 -9.67 -8.58 -9.48
N GLY A 15 -9.69 -7.73 -8.45
CA GLY A 15 -9.72 -8.19 -7.06
C GLY A 15 -8.44 -8.86 -6.54
N LEU A 16 -7.32 -8.76 -7.25
CA LEU A 16 -6.05 -9.39 -6.84
C LEU A 16 -5.34 -8.67 -5.68
N GLY A 17 -5.82 -7.50 -5.26
CA GLY A 17 -5.25 -6.77 -4.14
C GLY A 17 -5.48 -5.27 -4.20
N GLN A 18 -4.75 -4.54 -3.37
CA GLN A 18 -4.82 -3.07 -3.28
C GLN A 18 -3.45 -2.43 -3.52
N LEU A 19 -3.47 -1.21 -4.07
CA LEU A 19 -2.26 -0.43 -4.33
C LEU A 19 -1.58 -0.01 -3.00
N GLY A 20 -0.33 -0.43 -2.82
CA GLY A 20 0.51 0.01 -1.70
C GLY A 20 1.21 1.35 -1.97
N LYS A 21 1.66 2.02 -0.90
CA LYS A 21 2.43 3.29 -0.96
C LYS A 21 3.64 3.23 -1.88
N HIS A 22 4.31 2.07 -1.93
CA HIS A 22 5.49 1.84 -2.77
C HIS A 22 5.17 1.60 -4.26
N GLY A 23 3.92 1.75 -4.69
CA GLY A 23 3.52 1.67 -6.10
C GLY A 23 3.28 0.27 -6.66
N SER A 24 3.36 -0.77 -5.83
CA SER A 24 3.05 -2.16 -6.24
C SER A 24 1.76 -2.63 -5.56
N LEU A 25 1.11 -3.62 -6.17
CA LEU A 25 -0.08 -4.27 -5.61
C LEU A 25 0.32 -5.12 -4.39
N ILE A 26 -0.51 -5.11 -3.35
CA ILE A 26 -0.40 -5.96 -2.17
C ILE A 26 -1.55 -6.95 -2.20
N HIS A 27 -1.24 -8.25 -2.25
CA HIS A 27 -2.19 -9.34 -2.11
C HIS A 27 -2.40 -9.68 -0.62
N ALA A 28 -3.60 -10.17 -0.26
CA ALA A 28 -3.92 -10.51 1.14
C ALA A 28 -3.01 -11.62 1.72
N GLU A 29 -2.68 -12.60 0.89
CA GLU A 29 -1.84 -13.75 1.25
C GLU A 29 -0.35 -13.54 0.91
N PHE A 30 -0.02 -13.18 -0.33
CA PHE A 30 1.37 -13.13 -0.83
C PHE A 30 2.09 -11.79 -0.57
N GLY A 31 1.42 -10.82 0.03
CA GLY A 31 1.96 -9.47 0.18
C GLY A 31 2.28 -8.84 -1.18
N PRO A 32 3.33 -8.01 -1.31
CA PRO A 32 3.73 -7.40 -2.58
C PRO A 32 4.74 -8.23 -3.38
N MET A 33 5.15 -9.41 -2.90
CA MET A 33 6.26 -10.19 -3.46
C MET A 33 5.81 -11.17 -4.54
N PHE A 34 5.11 -10.67 -5.57
CA PHE A 34 4.65 -11.46 -6.71
C PHE A 34 4.76 -10.66 -8.01
N ARG A 35 4.66 -11.36 -9.16
CA ARG A 35 4.67 -10.73 -10.49
C ARG A 35 3.31 -10.84 -11.14
N LEU A 36 2.87 -9.75 -11.74
CA LEU A 36 1.64 -9.71 -12.52
C LEU A 36 1.93 -10.12 -13.97
N ALA A 37 1.03 -10.90 -14.52
CA ALA A 37 0.94 -11.22 -15.94
C ALA A 37 -0.54 -11.17 -16.34
N TYR A 38 -0.81 -11.03 -17.64
CA TYR A 38 -2.17 -11.03 -18.16
C TYR A 38 -2.24 -11.76 -19.49
N VAL A 39 -3.44 -12.21 -19.83
CA VAL A 39 -3.81 -12.76 -21.14
C VAL A 39 -5.03 -11.97 -21.61
N LEU A 40 -4.98 -11.45 -22.83
CA LEU A 40 -6.16 -10.86 -23.46
C LEU A 40 -6.95 -11.97 -24.16
N THR A 41 -8.26 -11.97 -23.96
CA THR A 41 -9.16 -12.95 -24.55
C THR A 41 -10.51 -12.31 -24.80
N ASP A 42 -11.19 -12.75 -25.86
CA ASP A 42 -12.58 -12.39 -26.16
C ASP A 42 -13.58 -13.39 -25.54
N LEU A 43 -13.07 -14.37 -24.79
CA LEU A 43 -13.90 -15.34 -24.06
C LEU A 43 -14.77 -14.59 -23.04
N PRO A 44 -16.11 -14.78 -23.04
CA PRO A 44 -16.96 -14.20 -22.01
C PRO A 44 -16.66 -14.86 -20.66
N LEU A 45 -16.13 -14.07 -19.72
CA LEU A 45 -15.83 -14.47 -18.36
C LEU A 45 -16.69 -13.67 -17.37
N VAL A 46 -17.00 -14.29 -16.23
CA VAL A 46 -17.56 -13.55 -15.09
C VAL A 46 -16.47 -12.62 -14.56
N VAL A 47 -16.82 -11.36 -14.32
CA VAL A 47 -15.87 -10.33 -13.88
C VAL A 47 -15.80 -10.33 -12.35
N ASP A 48 -14.58 -10.30 -11.82
CA ASP A 48 -14.33 -10.12 -10.40
C ASP A 48 -14.50 -8.64 -9.97
N GLU A 49 -14.62 -8.42 -8.66
CA GLU A 49 -14.73 -7.09 -8.08
C GLU A 49 -13.44 -6.70 -7.31
N PRO A 50 -13.11 -5.40 -7.24
CA PRO A 50 -12.00 -4.94 -6.41
C PRO A 50 -12.17 -5.35 -4.94
N VAL A 51 -11.08 -5.75 -4.31
CA VAL A 51 -11.06 -6.13 -2.89
C VAL A 51 -10.60 -4.97 -2.01
N ASP A 52 -11.13 -4.89 -0.80
CA ASP A 52 -10.65 -3.98 0.24
C ASP A 52 -10.05 -4.74 1.41
N ILE A 53 -8.72 -4.71 1.48
CA ILE A 53 -7.91 -5.37 2.51
C ILE A 53 -7.23 -4.34 3.43
N ALA A 54 -7.77 -3.12 3.48
CA ALA A 54 -7.33 -2.00 4.31
C ALA A 54 -5.84 -1.61 4.14
N VAL A 55 -5.26 -1.85 2.97
CA VAL A 55 -3.88 -1.43 2.64
C VAL A 55 -3.72 0.09 2.70
N ASP A 56 -4.73 0.84 2.26
CA ASP A 56 -4.67 2.31 2.29
C ASP A 56 -4.56 2.85 3.72
N ASP A 57 -5.28 2.25 4.66
CA ASP A 57 -5.26 2.67 6.07
C ASP A 57 -3.92 2.34 6.73
N PHE A 58 -3.37 1.17 6.42
CA PHE A 58 -2.02 0.83 6.84
C PHE A 58 -0.99 1.80 6.27
N CYS A 59 -1.07 2.09 4.96
CA CYS A 59 -0.14 2.97 4.27
C CYS A 59 -0.18 4.41 4.79
N LYS A 60 -1.34 4.93 5.24
CA LYS A 60 -1.41 6.26 5.87
C LYS A 60 -0.50 6.38 7.09
N LEU A 61 -0.35 5.30 7.85
CA LEU A 61 0.44 5.28 9.09
C LEU A 61 1.88 4.82 8.88
N CYS A 62 2.11 3.91 7.93
CA CYS A 62 3.42 3.31 7.70
C CYS A 62 4.35 4.22 6.87
N GLN A 63 5.62 4.33 7.26
CA GLN A 63 6.64 5.12 6.54
C GLN A 63 7.89 4.30 6.20
N LEU A 64 7.85 2.97 6.31
CA LEU A 64 9.04 2.12 6.12
C LEU A 64 9.60 2.20 4.70
N CYS A 65 8.76 2.04 3.68
CA CYS A 65 9.20 2.14 2.28
C CYS A 65 9.70 3.55 1.93
N THR A 66 9.05 4.60 2.44
CA THR A 66 9.47 6.00 2.30
C THR A 66 10.90 6.20 2.84
N ARG A 67 11.15 5.75 4.07
CA ARG A 67 12.45 5.91 4.75
C ARG A 67 13.56 5.05 4.15
N ALA A 68 13.21 3.88 3.61
CA ALA A 68 14.18 2.94 3.06
C ALA A 68 14.53 3.20 1.59
N CYS A 69 13.76 4.03 0.87
CA CYS A 69 13.95 4.29 -0.55
C CYS A 69 15.24 5.11 -0.80
N PRO A 70 16.31 4.54 -1.39
CA PRO A 70 17.58 5.26 -1.56
C PRO A 70 17.47 6.55 -2.38
N PRO A 71 16.73 6.59 -3.52
CA PRO A 71 16.59 7.83 -4.28
C PRO A 71 15.48 8.76 -3.76
N GLY A 72 14.80 8.42 -2.65
CA GLY A 72 13.70 9.24 -2.12
C GLY A 72 12.52 9.38 -3.10
N ALA A 73 12.21 8.32 -3.84
CA ALA A 73 11.16 8.31 -4.87
C ALA A 73 9.74 8.08 -4.32
N ILE A 74 9.61 7.67 -3.06
CA ILE A 74 8.33 7.35 -2.42
C ILE A 74 8.00 8.47 -1.44
N PHE A 75 6.80 9.05 -1.56
CA PHE A 75 6.35 10.13 -0.69
C PHE A 75 5.58 9.59 0.53
N GLY A 76 5.67 10.31 1.65
CA GLY A 76 4.97 9.95 2.88
C GLY A 76 3.45 10.15 2.80
N GLU A 77 3.01 11.00 1.88
CA GLU A 77 1.63 11.42 1.63
C GLU A 77 1.22 11.16 0.18
N LYS A 78 -0.08 11.08 -0.08
CA LYS A 78 -0.62 10.94 -1.44
C LYS A 78 -0.33 12.20 -2.26
N GLN A 79 -0.11 12.02 -3.55
CA GLN A 79 0.20 13.09 -4.49
C GLN A 79 -0.98 13.30 -5.44
N TRP A 80 -1.20 14.55 -5.86
CA TRP A 80 -2.15 14.87 -6.92
C TRP A 80 -1.53 14.53 -8.27
N VAL A 81 -2.10 13.54 -8.95
CA VAL A 81 -1.61 13.06 -10.24
C VAL A 81 -2.78 12.98 -11.20
N ARG A 82 -2.78 13.83 -12.22
CA ARG A 82 -3.84 13.89 -13.26
C ARG A 82 -5.24 14.06 -12.66
N GLY A 83 -5.38 14.91 -11.64
CA GLY A 83 -6.65 15.22 -10.99
C GLY A 83 -7.11 14.20 -9.95
N GLU A 84 -6.31 13.19 -9.64
CA GLU A 84 -6.62 12.18 -8.63
C GLU A 84 -5.56 12.18 -7.51
N LEU A 85 -6.00 12.12 -6.26
CA LEU A 85 -5.13 11.99 -5.10
C LEU A 85 -4.80 10.51 -4.85
N LYS A 86 -3.55 10.11 -5.08
CA LYS A 86 -3.13 8.70 -4.95
C LYS A 86 -1.70 8.52 -4.44
N TRP A 87 -1.39 7.30 -3.99
CA TRP A 87 -0.01 6.90 -3.75
C TRP A 87 0.75 6.95 -5.07
N TYR A 88 1.86 7.69 -5.08
CA TYR A 88 2.65 7.94 -6.27
C TYR A 88 4.12 7.70 -5.99
N VAL A 89 4.78 7.06 -6.95
CA VAL A 89 6.23 6.87 -6.95
C VAL A 89 6.80 7.76 -8.04
N ASP A 90 7.78 8.56 -7.68
CA ASP A 90 8.55 9.37 -8.63
C ASP A 90 9.46 8.47 -9.45
N PHE A 91 9.00 8.07 -10.63
CA PHE A 91 9.75 7.18 -11.51
C PHE A 91 11.00 7.85 -12.10
N ASP A 92 11.06 9.19 -12.16
CA ASP A 92 12.24 9.92 -12.63
C ASP A 92 13.40 9.79 -11.64
N LYS A 93 13.09 9.55 -10.35
CA LYS A 93 14.08 9.19 -9.32
C LYS A 93 14.32 7.69 -9.20
N CYS A 94 13.25 6.89 -9.32
CA CYS A 94 13.32 5.44 -9.10
C CYS A 94 14.05 4.70 -10.23
N VAL A 95 13.73 5.01 -11.49
CA VAL A 95 14.22 4.26 -12.66
C VAL A 95 15.73 4.39 -12.86
N PRO A 96 16.37 5.57 -12.73
CA PRO A 96 17.83 5.67 -12.84
C PRO A 96 18.55 4.80 -11.82
N TYR A 97 18.18 4.88 -10.55
CA TYR A 97 18.74 4.05 -9.48
C TYR A 97 18.49 2.55 -9.74
N PHE A 98 17.28 2.19 -10.15
CA PHE A 98 16.95 0.80 -10.49
C PHE A 98 17.86 0.26 -11.60
N ASN A 99 18.09 1.04 -12.66
CA ASN A 99 18.90 0.61 -13.80
C ASN A 99 20.39 0.54 -13.45
N GLU A 100 20.92 1.53 -12.72
CA GLU A 100 22.32 1.56 -12.27
C GLU A 100 22.67 0.38 -11.35
N ASN A 101 21.70 -0.08 -10.55
CA ASN A 101 21.88 -1.18 -9.61
C ASN A 101 21.42 -2.55 -10.14
N MET A 102 21.09 -2.67 -11.43
CA MET A 102 20.58 -3.91 -12.03
C MET A 102 19.33 -4.47 -11.33
N GLY A 103 18.50 -3.58 -10.80
CA GLY A 103 17.30 -3.87 -10.06
C GLY A 103 17.28 -3.28 -8.65
N CYS A 104 16.09 -2.98 -8.17
CA CYS A 104 15.84 -2.55 -6.79
C CYS A 104 14.49 -3.08 -6.31
N GLY A 105 14.46 -3.59 -5.08
CA GLY A 105 13.26 -4.10 -4.42
C GLY A 105 13.20 -3.77 -2.92
N ILE A 106 14.02 -2.81 -2.47
CA ILE A 106 14.18 -2.49 -1.04
C ILE A 106 12.84 -2.09 -0.42
N CYS A 107 12.06 -1.26 -1.09
CA CYS A 107 10.74 -0.83 -0.63
C CYS A 107 9.76 -2.00 -0.46
N LEU A 108 9.89 -3.05 -1.27
CA LEU A 108 9.10 -4.28 -1.16
C LEU A 108 9.62 -5.14 -0.01
N ALA A 109 10.94 -5.31 0.09
CA ALA A 109 11.57 -6.11 1.13
C ALA A 109 11.26 -5.60 2.56
N VAL A 110 11.24 -4.27 2.76
CA VAL A 110 10.92 -3.67 4.07
C VAL A 110 9.42 -3.57 4.34
N CYS A 111 8.57 -3.89 3.37
CA CYS A 111 7.12 -3.82 3.55
C CYS A 111 6.68 -4.88 4.57
N PRO A 112 5.91 -4.53 5.63
CA PRO A 112 5.46 -5.52 6.61
C PRO A 112 4.59 -6.63 6.04
N TYR A 113 3.92 -6.38 4.91
CA TYR A 113 3.17 -7.41 4.17
C TYR A 113 4.06 -8.45 3.50
N SER A 114 5.36 -8.18 3.32
CA SER A 114 6.30 -9.14 2.71
C SER A 114 6.80 -10.20 3.69
N GLN A 115 6.48 -10.06 4.98
CA GLN A 115 6.89 -11.03 6.00
C GLN A 115 6.00 -12.29 5.90
N PRO A 116 6.59 -13.50 5.78
CA PRO A 116 5.82 -14.74 5.67
C PRO A 116 4.82 -14.91 6.82
N GLY A 117 3.56 -15.19 6.50
CA GLY A 117 2.50 -15.40 7.48
C GLY A 117 2.01 -14.13 8.21
N VAL A 118 2.50 -12.94 7.86
CA VAL A 118 2.11 -11.68 8.52
C VAL A 118 0.97 -10.98 7.78
N ALA A 119 0.90 -11.09 6.45
CA ALA A 119 -0.01 -10.32 5.61
C ALA A 119 -1.48 -10.47 6.03
N GLU A 120 -1.98 -11.70 6.16
CA GLU A 120 -3.37 -11.98 6.53
C GLU A 120 -3.73 -11.44 7.94
N GLY A 121 -2.81 -11.62 8.90
CA GLY A 121 -2.97 -11.09 10.26
C GLY A 121 -3.00 -9.55 10.27
N LEU A 122 -2.23 -8.91 9.39
CA LEU A 122 -2.21 -7.47 9.25
C LEU A 122 -3.51 -6.95 8.61
N VAL A 123 -4.00 -7.61 7.55
CA VAL A 123 -5.31 -7.32 6.94
C VAL A 123 -6.41 -7.37 8.00
N THR A 124 -6.48 -8.47 8.75
CA THR A 124 -7.49 -8.66 9.80
C THR A 124 -7.43 -7.55 10.87
N LYS A 125 -6.22 -7.19 11.32
CA LYS A 125 -6.04 -6.11 12.31
C LYS A 125 -6.47 -4.76 11.77
N MET A 126 -6.17 -4.45 10.50
CA MET A 126 -6.51 -3.16 9.89
C MET A 126 -8.02 -3.04 9.66
N LEU A 127 -8.68 -4.09 9.17
CA LEU A 127 -10.13 -4.13 9.02
C LEU A 127 -10.85 -3.92 10.37
N ARG A 128 -10.46 -4.66 11.41
CA ARG A 128 -11.00 -4.48 12.77
C ARG A 128 -10.74 -3.08 13.32
N ARG A 129 -9.59 -2.46 13.02
CA ARG A 129 -9.30 -1.09 13.43
C ARG A 129 -10.25 -0.11 12.74
N ARG A 130 -10.50 -0.28 11.44
CA ARG A 130 -11.42 0.57 10.68
C ARG A 130 -12.84 0.48 11.23
N GLU A 131 -13.29 -0.71 11.61
CA GLU A 131 -14.62 -0.90 12.21
C GLU A 131 -14.78 -0.15 13.54
N ARG A 132 -13.75 -0.15 14.40
CA ARG A 132 -13.78 0.61 15.66
C ARG A 132 -13.92 2.12 15.44
N VAL A 133 -13.15 2.68 14.50
CA VAL A 133 -13.15 4.13 14.21
C VAL A 133 -14.45 4.61 13.54
N LYS A 134 -15.33 3.70 13.08
CA LYS A 134 -16.64 4.07 12.53
C LYS A 134 -17.68 4.43 13.60
N SER A 135 -17.37 4.30 14.90
CA SER A 135 -18.29 4.79 15.94
C SER A 135 -18.36 6.33 15.88
N PRO A 136 -19.55 6.95 15.91
CA PRO A 136 -19.68 8.41 15.83
C PRO A 136 -18.99 9.17 16.99
N GLU A 137 -18.75 8.49 18.11
CA GLU A 137 -18.16 9.04 19.34
C GLU A 137 -16.65 9.27 19.21
N ASP A 138 -15.97 8.55 18.31
CA ASP A 138 -14.50 8.61 18.15
C ASP A 138 -14.01 9.74 17.22
N LEU A 139 -14.92 10.44 16.52
CA LEU A 139 -14.57 11.54 15.61
C LEU A 139 -14.22 12.86 16.33
N ASP A 140 -14.51 12.95 17.63
CA ASP A 140 -14.18 14.06 18.53
C ASP A 140 -12.86 13.81 19.33
N GLY A 141 -12.43 12.55 19.46
CA GLY A 141 -11.42 12.12 20.43
C GLY A 141 -9.95 12.47 20.13
N SER A 142 -9.62 13.30 19.14
CA SER A 142 -8.22 13.59 18.77
C SER A 142 -7.48 14.53 19.75
N LYS A 143 -7.93 14.67 21.00
CA LYS A 143 -7.29 15.57 21.99
C LYS A 143 -7.06 14.99 23.39
N HIS A 144 -7.41 13.75 23.72
CA HIS A 144 -7.28 13.29 25.11
C HIS A 144 -6.25 12.17 25.38
N ASP A 145 -5.96 11.28 24.43
CA ASP A 145 -5.15 10.09 24.76
C ASP A 145 -3.61 10.23 24.70
N ALA A 146 -3.09 11.39 24.26
CA ALA A 146 -1.64 11.64 24.26
C ALA A 146 -1.16 12.35 25.53
N ALA A 147 -2.05 13.06 26.24
CA ALA A 147 -1.68 13.81 27.44
C ALA A 147 -1.60 12.91 28.69
N GLU A 148 -2.42 11.85 28.74
CA GLU A 148 -2.53 11.03 29.96
C GLU A 148 -1.42 9.97 30.09
N LYS A 149 -0.75 9.59 28.98
CA LYS A 149 0.32 8.57 29.00
C LYS A 149 1.74 9.11 29.20
N ILE A 150 1.90 10.42 29.40
CA ILE A 150 3.19 11.05 29.74
C ILE A 150 3.29 11.30 31.26
N ALA A 151 2.17 11.30 31.99
CA ALA A 151 2.15 11.52 33.44
C ALA A 151 2.63 10.30 34.27
N ASP A 152 2.55 9.08 33.73
CA ASP A 152 2.89 7.84 34.48
C ASP A 152 4.37 7.43 34.42
N PHE A 153 5.27 8.30 33.93
CA PHE A 153 6.73 8.05 33.88
C PHE A 153 7.56 9.13 34.62
N ALA A 154 6.92 9.88 35.52
CA ALA A 154 7.56 10.91 36.34
C ALA A 154 7.35 10.73 37.84
N ASP A 155 7.33 9.48 38.32
CA ASP A 155 7.57 9.11 39.72
C ASP A 155 8.56 7.93 39.81
#